data_AF-A0A133PC17-F1
#
_entry.id   AF-A0A133PC17-F1
#
_cell.length_a   1.000
_cell.length_b   1.000
_cell.length_c   1.000
_cell.angle_alpha   90.00
_cell.angle_beta   90.00
_cell.angle_gamma   90.00
#
_symmetry.space_group_name_H-M   'P 1'
#
loop_
_entity.id
_entity.type
_entity.pdbx_description
1 polymer ?
#
loop_
_entity_poly.entity_id
_entity_poly.type
_entity_poly.pdbx_seq_one_letter_code
_entity_poly.pdbx_strand_id
1 'polypeptide(L)'
;MKKILSALLLIFAILLSACGVVKYEYKDGVMYGDGKEATGTFEFKAGKYKVKGNFVNGVPDGVFEEYYPDGNICQAVLKMS
;
A
#
# COMPACT_ATOMS: atom_id res chain seq x y z
N MET A 1 29.58 -10.74 30.66
CA MET A 1 29.26 -11.06 29.25
C MET A 1 27.75 -11.27 29.00
N LYS A 2 27.01 -12.03 29.82
CA LYS A 2 25.54 -12.25 29.64
C LYS A 2 24.68 -10.96 29.71
N LYS A 3 25.04 -9.97 30.52
CA LYS A 3 24.27 -8.71 30.65
C LYS A 3 24.37 -7.80 29.41
N ILE A 4 25.53 -7.80 28.74
CA ILE A 4 25.75 -7.05 27.50
C ILE A 4 24.95 -7.70 26.36
N LEU A 5 24.94 -9.04 26.31
CA LEU A 5 24.14 -9.79 25.35
C LEU A 5 22.63 -9.53 25.52
N SER A 6 22.16 -9.47 26.78
CA SER A 6 20.77 -9.14 27.10
C SER A 6 20.39 -7.71 26.72
N ALA A 7 21.30 -6.74 26.91
CA ALA A 7 21.07 -5.36 26.49
C ALA A 7 21.00 -5.23 24.96
N LEU A 8 21.88 -5.95 24.24
CA LEU A 8 21.89 -5.99 22.78
C LEU A 8 20.60 -6.61 22.20
N LEU A 9 20.08 -7.64 22.85
CA LEU A 9 18.82 -8.29 22.46
C LEU A 9 17.61 -7.34 22.58
N LEU A 10 17.58 -6.51 23.63
CA LEU A 10 16.52 -5.51 23.84
C LEU A 10 16.58 -4.39 22.80
N ILE A 11 17.79 -3.94 22.42
CA ILE A 11 17.97 -2.95 21.35
C ILE A 11 17.48 -3.48 19.99
N PHE A 12 17.75 -4.76 19.70
CA PHE A 12 17.30 -5.40 18.47
C PHE A 12 15.76 -5.54 18.40
N ALA A 13 15.11 -5.82 19.52
CA ALA A 13 13.65 -5.88 19.59
C ALA A 13 12.97 -4.52 19.31
N ILE A 14 13.58 -3.41 19.73
CA ILE A 14 13.10 -2.05 19.46
C ILE A 14 13.25 -1.70 17.97
N LEU A 15 14.31 -2.17 17.31
CA LEU A 15 14.50 -1.94 15.87
C LEU A 15 13.48 -2.70 15.01
N LEU A 16 12.99 -3.86 15.47
CA LEU A 16 12.00 -4.66 14.75
C LEU A 16 10.56 -4.09 14.84
N SER A 17 10.27 -3.19 15.78
CA SER A 17 8.92 -2.63 15.94
C SER A 17 8.63 -1.46 14.99
N ALA A 18 9.62 -0.96 14.26
CA ALA A 18 9.47 0.17 13.34
C ALA A 18 8.85 -0.19 11.97
N CYS A 19 8.02 -1.24 11.91
CA CYS A 19 7.21 -1.54 10.74
C CYS A 19 5.91 -0.72 10.81
N GLY A 20 5.96 0.53 10.33
CA GLY A 20 4.79 1.40 10.28
C GLY A 20 3.80 0.93 9.22
N VAL A 21 2.59 0.57 9.62
CA VAL A 21 1.48 0.35 8.69
C VAL A 21 0.88 1.71 8.34
N VAL A 22 1.07 2.16 7.10
CA VAL A 22 0.43 3.39 6.58
C VAL A 22 -1.07 3.13 6.48
N LYS A 23 -1.88 4.03 7.05
CA LYS A 23 -3.34 3.95 6.93
C LYS A 23 -3.78 4.73 5.71
N TYR A 24 -4.48 4.04 4.81
CA TYR A 24 -5.05 4.65 3.61
C TYR A 24 -6.56 4.87 3.76
N GLU A 25 -7.03 6.05 3.36
CA GLU A 25 -8.45 6.44 3.37
C GLU A 25 -8.83 7.00 2.01
N TYR A 26 -10.02 6.68 1.51
CA TYR A 26 -10.56 7.25 0.28
C TYR A 26 -11.82 8.06 0.61
N LYS A 27 -11.78 9.37 0.39
CA LYS A 27 -12.86 10.31 0.72
C LYS A 27 -13.06 11.28 -0.42
N ASP A 28 -14.32 11.47 -0.84
CA ASP A 28 -14.72 12.43 -1.86
C ASP A 28 -13.93 12.35 -3.18
N GLY A 29 -13.50 11.13 -3.57
CA GLY A 29 -12.72 10.90 -4.79
C GLY A 29 -11.20 11.04 -4.63
N VAL A 30 -10.73 11.33 -3.41
CA VAL A 30 -9.32 11.57 -3.10
C VAL A 30 -8.81 10.50 -2.13
N MET A 31 -7.68 9.89 -2.48
CA MET A 31 -6.96 8.93 -1.66
C MET A 31 -5.95 9.66 -0.76
N TYR A 32 -5.96 9.32 0.52
CA TYR A 32 -5.05 9.83 1.53
C TYR A 32 -4.26 8.70 2.17
N GLY A 33 -2.97 8.90 2.41
CA GLY A 33 -2.11 8.07 3.26
C GLY A 33 -1.62 8.89 4.45
N ASP A 34 -1.89 8.43 5.67
CA ASP A 34 -1.54 9.13 6.93
C ASP A 34 -1.96 10.63 6.93
N GLY A 35 -3.13 10.91 6.37
CA GLY A 35 -3.73 12.25 6.32
C GLY A 35 -3.19 13.18 5.22
N LYS A 36 -2.34 12.70 4.32
CA LYS A 36 -1.85 13.45 3.15
C LYS A 36 -2.29 12.78 1.86
N GLU A 37 -2.49 13.57 0.81
CA GLU A 37 -2.83 13.06 -0.52
C GLU A 37 -1.83 11.99 -0.96
N ALA A 38 -2.35 10.82 -1.31
CA ALA A 38 -1.55 9.68 -1.70
C ALA A 38 -1.07 9.86 -3.14
N THR A 39 0.23 9.68 -3.37
CA THR A 39 0.81 9.66 -4.70
C THR A 39 1.63 8.38 -4.86
N GLY A 40 1.38 7.65 -5.95
CA GLY A 40 2.07 6.40 -6.25
C GLY A 40 1.14 5.32 -6.78
N THR A 41 1.71 4.13 -6.95
CA THR A 41 0.99 2.95 -7.44
C THR A 41 0.48 2.13 -6.27
N PHE A 42 -0.81 1.82 -6.29
CA PHE A 42 -1.49 1.08 -5.24
C PHE A 42 -2.13 -0.18 -5.80
N GLU A 43 -2.08 -1.25 -5.01
CA GLU A 43 -2.75 -2.51 -5.29
C GLU A 43 -3.89 -2.71 -4.30
N PHE A 44 -5.09 -2.89 -4.83
CA PHE A 44 -6.32 -3.10 -4.09
C PHE A 44 -6.86 -4.50 -4.36
N LYS A 45 -7.49 -5.11 -3.36
CA LYS A 45 -8.19 -6.37 -3.56
C LYS A 45 -9.67 -6.09 -3.83
N ALA A 46 -10.15 -6.41 -5.02
CA ALA A 46 -11.54 -6.27 -5.44
C ALA A 46 -12.18 -7.66 -5.54
N GLY A 47 -12.71 -8.17 -4.41
CA GLY A 47 -13.27 -9.52 -4.36
C GLY A 47 -12.21 -10.60 -4.64
N LYS A 48 -12.36 -11.32 -5.75
CA LYS A 48 -11.37 -12.33 -6.21
C LYS A 48 -10.24 -11.73 -7.03
N TYR A 49 -10.36 -10.50 -7.48
CA TYR A 49 -9.39 -9.83 -8.34
C TYR A 49 -8.45 -8.94 -7.53
N LYS A 50 -7.29 -8.64 -8.12
CA LYS A 50 -6.41 -7.57 -7.67
C LYS A 50 -6.48 -6.44 -8.69
N VAL A 51 -6.55 -5.21 -8.22
CA VAL A 51 -6.59 -4.02 -9.08
C VAL A 51 -5.37 -3.18 -8.75
N LYS A 52 -4.61 -2.78 -9.77
CA LYS A 52 -3.47 -1.88 -9.63
C LYS A 52 -3.78 -0.56 -10.32
N GLY A 53 -3.48 0.55 -9.67
CA GLY A 53 -3.69 1.89 -10.25
C GLY A 53 -2.70 2.90 -9.70
N ASN A 54 -2.46 3.96 -10.48
CA ASN A 54 -1.63 5.08 -10.05
C ASN A 54 -2.50 6.22 -9.53
N PHE A 55 -2.02 6.95 -8.53
CA PHE A 55 -2.66 8.12 -7.98
C PHE A 55 -1.65 9.27 -7.94
N VAL A 56 -2.11 10.48 -8.25
CA VAL A 56 -1.34 11.72 -8.18
C VAL A 56 -2.18 12.74 -7.43
N ASN A 57 -1.64 13.31 -6.34
CA ASN A 57 -2.38 14.22 -5.46
C ASN A 57 -3.71 13.62 -4.97
N GLY A 58 -3.68 12.32 -4.65
CA GLY A 58 -4.82 11.54 -4.22
C GLY A 58 -5.86 11.24 -5.30
N VAL A 59 -5.70 11.75 -6.52
CA VAL A 59 -6.63 11.51 -7.63
C VAL A 59 -6.10 10.37 -8.51
N PRO A 60 -6.97 9.46 -8.99
CA PRO A 60 -6.59 8.44 -9.95
C PRO A 60 -5.92 9.03 -11.21
N ASP A 61 -4.77 8.49 -11.58
CA ASP A 61 -3.99 8.90 -12.76
C ASP A 61 -3.80 7.72 -13.71
N GLY A 62 -4.33 7.86 -14.93
CA GLY A 62 -4.18 6.87 -15.99
C GLY A 62 -5.15 5.68 -15.89
N VAL A 63 -4.60 4.47 -15.95
CA VAL A 63 -5.36 3.23 -16.17
C VAL A 63 -5.27 2.31 -14.95
N PHE A 64 -6.40 1.70 -14.60
CA PHE A 64 -6.44 0.59 -13.66
C PHE A 64 -6.30 -0.74 -14.39
N GLU A 65 -5.43 -1.58 -13.87
CA GLU A 65 -5.17 -2.94 -14.35
C GLU A 65 -5.83 -3.93 -13.38
N GLU A 66 -6.70 -4.80 -13.90
CA GLU A 66 -7.32 -5.87 -13.13
C GLU A 66 -6.65 -7.21 -13.42
N TYR A 67 -6.27 -7.90 -12.35
CA TYR A 67 -5.57 -9.18 -12.35
C TYR A 67 -6.43 -10.25 -11.68
N TYR A 68 -6.40 -11.45 -12.24
CA TYR A 68 -6.87 -12.67 -11.58
C TYR A 68 -6.01 -12.98 -10.33
N PRO A 69 -6.51 -13.82 -9.38
CA PRO A 69 -5.75 -14.21 -8.20
C PRO A 69 -4.39 -14.87 -8.51
N ASP A 70 -4.29 -15.53 -9.66
CA ASP A 70 -3.09 -16.21 -10.17
C ASP A 70 -2.05 -15.24 -10.79
N GLY A 71 -2.37 -13.94 -10.86
CA GLY A 71 -1.52 -12.91 -11.43
C GLY A 71 -1.67 -12.71 -12.94
N ASN A 72 -2.53 -13.50 -13.61
CA ASN A 72 -2.83 -13.28 -15.01
C ASN A 72 -3.67 -12.00 -15.19
N ILE A 73 -3.36 -11.21 -16.22
CA ILE A 73 -4.13 -10.01 -16.54
C ILE A 73 -5.53 -10.45 -16.99
N CYS A 74 -6.55 -10.01 -16.24
CA CYS A 74 -7.94 -10.29 -16.54
C CYS A 74 -8.49 -9.28 -17.54
N GLN A 75 -8.25 -8.00 -17.25
CA GLN A 75 -8.71 -6.89 -18.07
C GLN A 75 -7.84 -5.68 -17.79
N ALA A 76 -7.19 -5.14 -18.82
CA ALA A 76 -6.68 -3.79 -18.77
C ALA A 76 -7.83 -2.83 -19.11
N VAL A 77 -7.86 -1.66 -18.47
CA VAL A 77 -8.58 -0.46 -18.90
C VAL A 77 -10.00 -0.25 -18.35
N LEU A 78 -10.08 0.21 -17.10
CA LEU A 78 -11.00 1.30 -16.78
C LEU A 78 -10.22 2.62 -16.88
N LYS A 79 -10.45 3.37 -17.96
CA LYS A 79 -10.07 4.78 -18.02
C LYS A 79 -11.15 5.55 -17.27
N MET A 80 -10.83 6.06 -16.09
CA MET A 80 -11.73 6.97 -15.38
C MET A 80 -11.61 8.34 -16.07
N SER A 81 -12.42 8.55 -17.10
CA SER A 81 -12.61 9.82 -17.79
C SER A 81 -13.71 10.65 -17.16
#